data_AF-A0A9D5Z372-F1
#
_entry.id   AF-A0A9D5Z372-F1
#
_cell.length_a   1.000
_cell.length_b   1.000
_cell.length_c   1.000
_cell.angle_alpha   90.00
_cell.angle_beta   90.00
_cell.angle_gamma   90.00
#
_symmetry.space_group_name_H-M   'P 1'
#
loop_
_entity.id
_entity.type
_entity.pdbx_description
1 polymer ?
#
loop_
_entity_poly.entity_id
_entity_poly.type
_entity_poly.pdbx_seq_one_letter_code
_entity_poly.pdbx_strand_id
1 'polypeptide(L)'
;MIPLVHSEYGFNTMPIYREHSVTQDLLELIYKEAQKIPDPRSSNGQTADITLTDIIMYALAVFHLKHPSLLSSDDSRLQPTIQSNVKSLYHVERIACDSYLRAVIDLIPTQHFRAFFTVCFAHCQRRSWLKRYQYFKEGYLAPIDATQTFTSKKIHCKNCCIKNADNPKKPTTYYSMLQ
;
A
#
# COMPACT_ATOMS: atom_id res chain seq x y z
N MET A 1 -55.84 13.79 36.19
CA MET A 1 -55.56 14.90 35.25
C MET A 1 -54.09 15.25 35.42
N ILE A 2 -53.26 14.93 34.44
CA ILE A 2 -51.79 15.15 34.44
C ILE A 2 -51.52 16.65 34.12
N PRO A 3 -50.46 17.28 34.66
CA PRO A 3 -49.27 17.54 33.83
C PRO A 3 -47.95 17.28 34.59
N LEU A 4 -47.05 16.45 34.08
CA LEU A 4 -45.99 16.68 33.06
C LEU A 4 -44.64 17.01 33.71
N VAL A 5 -43.76 16.03 33.58
CA VAL A 5 -42.36 15.96 34.00
C VAL A 5 -41.53 16.88 33.11
N HIS A 6 -40.76 17.79 33.71
CA HIS A 6 -39.60 18.40 33.07
C HIS A 6 -38.35 17.72 33.60
N SER A 7 -37.84 16.78 32.80
CA SER A 7 -36.55 16.13 32.99
C SER A 7 -35.49 17.01 32.34
N GLU A 8 -34.69 17.68 33.16
CA GLU A 8 -33.44 18.30 32.72
C GLU A 8 -32.43 17.19 32.37
N TYR A 9 -32.36 16.79 31.10
CA TYR A 9 -31.19 16.11 30.56
C TYR A 9 -30.49 17.07 29.60
N GLY A 10 -29.46 17.73 30.14
CA GLY A 10 -28.49 18.46 29.35
C GLY A 10 -27.83 17.51 28.36
N PHE A 11 -27.96 17.82 27.07
CA PHE A 11 -27.16 17.22 26.01
C PHE A 11 -25.70 17.61 26.24
N ASN A 12 -24.93 16.74 26.90
CA ASN A 12 -23.49 16.75 26.77
C ASN A 12 -23.17 16.41 25.32
N THR A 13 -22.85 17.42 24.52
CA THR A 13 -22.28 17.24 23.20
C THR A 13 -20.91 16.59 23.37
N MET A 14 -20.85 15.28 23.16
CA MET A 14 -19.57 14.59 23.03
C MET A 14 -18.77 15.27 21.91
N PRO A 15 -17.46 15.49 22.08
CA PRO A 15 -16.64 16.03 21.01
C PRO A 15 -16.79 15.11 19.79
N ILE A 16 -17.11 15.70 18.64
CA ILE A 16 -17.14 14.99 17.36
C ILE A 16 -15.69 14.57 17.08
N TYR A 17 -15.32 13.38 17.54
CA TYR A 17 -14.08 12.74 17.16
C TYR A 17 -14.24 12.42 15.68
N ARG A 18 -13.55 13.16 14.79
CA ARG A 18 -13.38 12.71 13.41
C ARG A 18 -12.70 11.35 13.52
N GLU A 19 -13.42 10.28 13.24
CA GLU A 19 -12.81 8.97 13.03
C GLU A 19 -11.91 9.10 11.80
N HIS A 20 -10.63 9.38 12.03
CA HIS A 20 -9.64 9.28 10.96
C HIS A 20 -9.67 7.84 10.46
N SER A 21 -9.88 7.69 9.16
CA SER A 21 -9.86 6.36 8.55
C SER A 21 -8.47 5.75 8.76
N VAL A 22 -8.42 4.44 9.01
CA VAL A 22 -7.17 3.68 9.09
C VAL A 22 -6.23 4.02 7.93
N THR A 23 -6.80 4.15 6.74
CA THR A 23 -6.07 4.52 5.52
C THR A 23 -5.39 5.87 5.63
N GLN A 24 -6.08 6.91 6.11
CA GLN A 24 -5.48 8.24 6.29
C GLN A 24 -4.33 8.20 7.30
N ASP A 25 -4.51 7.52 8.44
CA ASP A 25 -3.45 7.38 9.44
C ASP A 25 -2.19 6.72 8.86
N LEU A 26 -2.37 5.68 8.04
CA LEU A 26 -1.26 4.98 7.39
C LEU A 26 -0.60 5.82 6.29
N LEU A 27 -1.39 6.54 5.48
CA LEU A 27 -0.87 7.45 4.45
C LEU A 27 -0.04 8.58 5.06
N GLU A 28 -0.50 9.16 6.18
CA GLU A 28 0.26 10.18 6.91
C GLU A 28 1.59 9.64 7.47
N LEU A 29 1.60 8.41 7.98
CA LEU A 29 2.82 7.76 8.44
C LEU A 29 3.80 7.54 7.29
N ILE A 30 3.30 7.06 6.15
CA ILE A 30 4.13 6.85 4.96
C ILE A 30 4.68 8.18 4.46
N TYR A 31 3.86 9.23 4.39
CA TYR A 31 4.31 10.57 4.00
C TYR A 31 5.48 11.06 4.86
N LYS A 32 5.37 10.92 6.19
CA LYS A 32 6.43 11.30 7.13
C LYS A 32 7.72 10.50 6.96
N GLU A 33 7.65 9.21 6.62
CA GLU A 33 8.85 8.43 6.32
C GLU A 33 9.45 8.79 4.96
N ALA A 34 8.62 9.12 3.96
CA ALA A 34 9.07 9.51 2.64
C ALA A 34 9.89 10.81 2.67
N GLN A 35 9.53 11.76 3.55
CA GLN A 35 10.29 13.00 3.77
C GLN A 35 11.70 12.78 4.31
N LYS A 36 11.99 11.62 4.91
CA LYS A 36 13.31 11.31 5.48
C LYS A 36 14.27 10.68 4.47
N ILE A 37 13.78 10.29 3.29
CA ILE A 37 14.63 9.64 2.29
C ILE A 37 15.48 10.72 1.61
N PRO A 38 16.82 10.56 1.61
CA PRO A 38 17.70 11.51 0.94
C PRO A 38 17.46 11.47 -0.57
N ASP A 39 17.38 12.64 -1.21
CA ASP A 39 17.16 12.73 -2.65
C ASP A 39 18.44 12.39 -3.43
N PRO A 40 18.49 11.24 -4.15
CA PRO A 40 19.69 10.84 -4.88
C PRO A 40 20.00 11.78 -6.07
N ARG A 41 19.02 12.60 -6.48
CA ARG A 41 19.15 13.58 -7.57
C ARG A 41 19.76 14.89 -7.11
N SER A 42 19.79 15.16 -5.80
CA SER A 42 20.28 16.42 -5.26
C SER A 42 21.81 16.44 -5.27
N SER A 43 22.39 16.64 -6.44
CA SER A 43 23.78 17.09 -6.58
C SER A 43 23.79 18.62 -6.61
N ASN A 44 24.53 19.24 -5.70
CA ASN A 44 24.80 20.68 -5.67
C ASN A 44 23.63 21.61 -5.27
N GLY A 45 22.68 21.14 -4.45
CA GLY A 45 21.67 22.01 -3.84
C GLY A 45 20.58 22.55 -4.77
N GLN A 46 20.51 22.06 -6.01
CA GLN A 46 19.37 22.31 -6.89
C GLN A 46 18.22 21.39 -6.50
N THR A 47 17.07 21.98 -6.19
CA THR A 47 15.83 21.24 -5.96
C THR A 47 15.15 21.03 -7.30
N ALA A 48 14.95 19.77 -7.70
CA ALA A 48 14.16 19.43 -8.87
C ALA A 48 12.73 20.00 -8.75
N ASP A 49 12.09 20.25 -9.89
CA ASP A 49 10.71 20.75 -9.93
C ASP A 49 9.70 19.85 -9.21
N ILE A 50 10.00 18.56 -9.04
CA ILE A 50 9.16 17.59 -8.34
C ILE A 50 9.96 17.00 -7.18
N THR A 51 9.42 17.12 -5.97
CA THR A 51 10.08 16.62 -4.75
C THR A 51 10.16 15.10 -4.76
N LEU A 52 11.16 14.52 -4.06
CA LEU A 52 11.24 13.07 -3.95
C LEU A 52 10.00 12.50 -3.21
N THR A 53 9.50 13.23 -2.23
CA THR A 53 8.28 12.87 -1.49
C THR A 53 7.07 12.77 -2.41
N ASP A 54 6.86 13.76 -3.30
CA ASP A 54 5.76 13.72 -4.29
C ASP A 54 5.87 12.47 -5.19
N ILE A 55 7.08 12.13 -5.63
CA ILE A 55 7.34 10.97 -6.48
C ILE A 55 7.00 9.66 -5.74
N ILE A 56 7.47 9.50 -4.51
CA ILE A 56 7.21 8.30 -3.70
C ILE A 56 5.71 8.16 -3.40
N MET A 57 5.06 9.25 -2.99
CA MET A 57 3.65 9.26 -2.65
C MET A 57 2.76 9.05 -3.88
N TYR A 58 3.15 9.57 -5.04
CA TYR A 58 2.46 9.29 -6.29
C TYR A 58 2.63 7.82 -6.70
N ALA A 59 3.82 7.24 -6.58
CA ALA A 59 4.02 5.83 -6.84
C ALA A 59 3.10 4.96 -5.96
N LEU A 60 3.02 5.28 -4.67
CA LEU A 60 2.08 4.64 -3.75
C LEU A 60 0.64 4.79 -4.23
N ALA A 61 0.24 5.99 -4.67
CA ALA A 61 -1.10 6.24 -5.19
C ALA A 61 -1.43 5.37 -6.41
N VAL A 62 -0.48 5.23 -7.34
CA VAL A 62 -0.64 4.40 -8.53
C VAL A 62 -0.97 2.94 -8.17
N PHE A 63 -0.24 2.37 -7.21
CA PHE A 63 -0.49 1.01 -6.72
C PHE A 63 -1.77 0.90 -5.88
N HIS A 64 -2.00 1.84 -4.96
CA HIS A 64 -3.13 1.80 -4.06
C HIS A 64 -4.47 2.01 -4.77
N LEU A 65 -4.52 2.87 -5.79
CA LEU A 65 -5.69 3.09 -6.64
C LEU A 65 -5.86 2.00 -7.73
N LYS A 66 -4.96 1.01 -7.76
CA LYS A 66 -5.00 -0.14 -8.68
C LYS A 66 -5.05 0.27 -10.15
N HIS A 67 -4.24 1.24 -10.55
CA HIS A 67 -4.10 1.53 -11.97
C HIS A 67 -3.56 0.30 -12.73
N PRO A 68 -4.06 0.02 -13.94
CA PRO A 68 -3.68 -1.20 -14.67
C PRO A 68 -2.21 -1.22 -15.11
N SER A 69 -1.57 -0.06 -15.25
CA SER A 69 -0.13 0.09 -15.51
C SER A 69 0.34 1.50 -15.17
N LEU A 70 1.65 1.73 -15.00
CA LEU A 70 2.18 3.09 -14.83
C LEU A 70 1.87 3.98 -16.04
N LEU A 71 1.95 3.44 -17.26
CA LEU A 71 1.59 4.15 -18.49
C LEU A 71 0.12 4.61 -18.46
N SER A 72 -0.81 3.75 -18.04
CA SER A 72 -2.22 4.13 -17.91
C SER A 72 -2.48 5.19 -16.84
N SER A 73 -1.65 5.22 -15.79
CA SER A 73 -1.66 6.29 -14.79
C SER A 73 -1.19 7.62 -15.39
N ASP A 74 -0.20 7.60 -16.27
CA ASP A 74 0.31 8.79 -16.94
C ASP A 74 -0.72 9.36 -17.94
N ASP A 75 -1.38 8.50 -18.71
CA ASP A 75 -2.45 8.89 -19.64
C ASP A 75 -3.60 9.61 -18.94
N SER A 76 -3.93 9.18 -17.71
CA SER A 76 -5.02 9.74 -16.90
C SER A 76 -4.55 10.81 -15.90
N ARG A 77 -3.25 11.10 -15.81
CA ARG A 77 -2.65 11.99 -14.80
C ARG A 77 -3.17 13.43 -14.86
N LEU A 78 -3.57 13.89 -16.04
CA LEU A 78 -4.12 15.24 -16.24
C LEU A 78 -5.63 15.33 -15.98
N GLN A 79 -6.29 14.22 -15.66
CA GLN A 79 -7.70 14.24 -15.33
C GLN A 79 -7.92 14.98 -14.00
N PRO A 80 -8.85 15.96 -13.92
CA PRO A 80 -9.05 16.77 -12.72
C PRO A 80 -9.37 15.94 -11.47
N THR A 81 -10.11 14.84 -11.63
CA THR A 81 -10.46 13.92 -10.54
C THR A 81 -9.24 13.21 -9.98
N ILE A 82 -8.35 12.71 -10.85
CA ILE A 82 -7.10 12.05 -10.46
C ILE A 82 -6.19 13.06 -9.74
N GLN A 83 -6.02 14.26 -10.29
CA GLN A 83 -5.22 15.31 -9.64
C GLN A 83 -5.76 15.68 -8.26
N SER A 84 -7.06 15.88 -8.15
CA SER A 84 -7.72 16.20 -6.87
C SER A 84 -7.54 15.07 -5.85
N ASN A 85 -7.72 13.81 -6.25
CA ASN A 85 -7.56 12.65 -5.37
C ASN A 85 -6.10 12.48 -4.91
N VAL A 86 -5.16 12.58 -5.84
CA VAL A 86 -3.73 12.42 -5.57
C VAL A 86 -3.24 13.52 -4.63
N LYS A 87 -3.67 14.77 -4.85
CA LYS A 87 -3.36 15.90 -3.97
C LYS A 87 -3.99 15.77 -2.59
N SER A 88 -5.28 15.47 -2.52
CA SER A 88 -6.02 15.44 -1.25
C SER A 88 -5.68 14.24 -0.36
N LEU A 89 -5.47 13.05 -0.95
CA LEU A 89 -5.24 11.81 -0.21
C LEU A 89 -3.75 11.51 0.03
N TYR A 90 -2.88 11.87 -0.93
CA TYR A 90 -1.46 11.49 -0.88
C TYR A 90 -0.53 12.68 -0.71
N HIS A 91 -1.06 13.90 -0.61
CA HIS A 91 -0.29 15.14 -0.44
C HIS A 91 0.73 15.39 -1.55
N VAL A 92 0.41 14.94 -2.77
CA VAL A 92 1.25 15.13 -3.95
C VAL A 92 0.88 16.45 -4.62
N GLU A 93 1.82 17.39 -4.65
CA GLU A 93 1.60 18.69 -5.28
C GLU A 93 1.91 18.69 -6.77
N ARG A 94 2.93 17.94 -7.18
CA ARG A 94 3.32 17.79 -8.59
C ARG A 94 3.44 16.34 -8.98
N ILE A 95 2.73 15.95 -10.04
CA ILE A 95 2.67 14.56 -10.48
C ILE A 95 3.67 14.30 -11.60
N ALA A 96 4.61 13.37 -11.38
CA ALA A 96 5.59 12.92 -12.37
C ALA A 96 4.95 12.09 -13.50
N CYS A 97 5.52 12.16 -14.71
CA CYS A 97 5.20 11.20 -15.78
C CYS A 97 5.80 9.82 -15.51
N ASP A 98 5.34 8.78 -16.21
CA ASP A 98 5.78 7.39 -15.97
C ASP A 98 7.31 7.25 -16.09
N SER A 99 7.88 7.69 -17.21
CA SER A 99 9.33 7.59 -17.45
C SER A 99 10.16 8.25 -16.36
N TYR A 100 9.73 9.41 -15.86
CA TYR A 100 10.43 10.11 -14.78
C TYR A 100 10.23 9.43 -13.43
N LEU A 101 9.02 8.97 -13.13
CA LEU A 101 8.69 8.22 -11.92
C LEU A 101 9.60 6.99 -11.78
N ARG A 102 9.72 6.18 -12.84
CA ARG A 102 10.57 4.98 -12.87
C ARG A 102 12.04 5.33 -12.68
N ALA A 103 12.55 6.27 -13.49
CA ALA A 103 13.95 6.67 -13.46
C ALA A 103 14.41 7.15 -12.08
N VAL A 104 13.53 7.79 -11.31
CA VAL A 104 13.88 8.27 -9.97
C VAL A 104 13.74 7.18 -8.91
N ILE A 105 12.67 6.37 -8.95
CA ILE A 105 12.46 5.30 -7.97
C ILE A 105 13.56 4.24 -8.04
N ASP A 106 14.03 3.91 -9.24
CA ASP A 106 15.09 2.91 -9.46
C ASP A 106 16.43 3.33 -8.83
N LEU A 107 16.62 4.62 -8.51
CA LEU A 107 17.81 5.13 -7.82
C LEU A 107 17.75 4.97 -6.29
N ILE A 108 16.57 4.71 -5.72
CA ILE A 108 16.39 4.65 -4.26
C ILE A 108 16.78 3.25 -3.75
N PRO A 109 17.77 3.12 -2.86
CA PRO A 109 18.12 1.83 -2.27
C PRO A 109 16.93 1.21 -1.52
N THR A 110 16.65 -0.08 -1.78
CA THR A 110 15.48 -0.79 -1.24
C THR A 110 15.37 -0.77 0.28
N GLN A 111 16.50 -0.66 0.98
CA GLN A 111 16.58 -0.54 2.44
C GLN A 111 15.75 0.63 3.01
N HIS A 112 15.63 1.74 2.27
CA HIS A 112 14.84 2.89 2.72
C HIS A 112 13.34 2.56 2.80
N PHE A 113 12.86 1.62 1.97
CA PHE A 113 11.45 1.27 1.96
C PHE A 113 11.02 0.39 3.15
N ARG A 114 11.97 -0.21 3.87
CA ARG A 114 11.68 -1.04 5.05
C ARG A 114 11.01 -0.25 6.16
N ALA A 115 11.33 1.04 6.27
CA ALA A 115 10.77 1.93 7.30
C ALA A 115 9.25 2.06 7.16
N PHE A 116 8.74 2.25 5.93
CA PHE A 116 7.29 2.37 5.67
C PHE A 116 6.50 1.18 6.24
N PHE A 117 6.96 -0.04 5.93
CA PHE A 117 6.30 -1.24 6.45
C PHE A 117 6.35 -1.30 7.98
N THR A 118 7.52 -1.03 8.56
CA THR A 118 7.74 -1.14 10.00
C THR A 118 6.85 -0.16 10.78
N VAL A 119 6.73 1.09 10.31
CA VAL A 119 5.89 2.10 10.99
C VAL A 119 4.40 1.79 10.85
N CYS A 120 3.95 1.36 9.67
CA CYS A 120 2.56 0.96 9.44
C CYS A 120 2.20 -0.26 10.30
N PHE A 121 3.06 -1.27 10.31
CA PHE A 121 2.86 -2.48 11.11
C PHE A 121 2.79 -2.17 12.61
N ALA A 122 3.73 -1.38 13.13
CA ALA A 122 3.75 -0.96 14.53
C ALA A 122 2.52 -0.11 14.89
N HIS A 123 2.02 0.72 13.97
CA HIS A 123 0.78 1.46 14.16
C HIS A 123 -0.43 0.52 14.29
N CYS A 124 -0.58 -0.43 13.38
CA CYS A 124 -1.64 -1.44 13.42
C CYS A 124 -1.56 -2.31 14.68
N GLN A 125 -0.36 -2.65 15.13
CA GLN A 125 -0.13 -3.42 16.35
C GLN A 125 -0.58 -2.66 17.60
N ARG A 126 -0.17 -1.39 17.74
CA ARG A 126 -0.54 -0.54 18.90
C ARG A 126 -2.04 -0.30 18.99
N ARG A 127 -2.72 -0.16 17.84
CA ARG A 127 -4.18 -0.02 17.78
C ARG A 127 -4.94 -1.33 17.96
N SER A 128 -4.24 -2.42 18.29
CA SER A 128 -4.84 -3.75 18.50
C SER A 128 -5.57 -4.33 17.28
N TRP A 129 -5.39 -3.77 16.08
CA TRP A 129 -6.05 -4.25 14.86
C TRP A 129 -5.54 -5.63 14.46
N LEU A 130 -4.27 -5.93 14.75
CA LEU A 130 -3.67 -7.22 14.45
C LEU A 130 -4.10 -8.34 15.43
N LYS A 131 -4.80 -8.04 16.53
CA LYS A 131 -5.21 -9.06 17.53
C LYS A 131 -6.04 -10.18 16.91
N ARG A 132 -6.90 -9.85 15.93
CA ARG A 132 -7.75 -10.82 15.23
C ARG A 132 -6.96 -11.80 14.35
N TYR A 133 -5.72 -11.45 14.03
CA TYR A 133 -4.82 -12.26 13.21
C TYR A 133 -3.76 -12.98 14.05
N GLN A 134 -3.72 -12.77 15.36
CA GLN A 134 -2.72 -13.40 16.22
C GLN A 134 -2.96 -14.91 16.28
N TYR A 135 -1.91 -15.69 15.99
CA TYR A 135 -1.94 -17.15 16.02
C TYR A 135 -0.72 -17.66 16.77
N PHE A 136 -0.97 -18.49 17.78
CA PHE A 136 -0.02 -18.81 18.85
C PHE A 136 0.49 -17.57 19.61
N LYS A 137 1.41 -17.75 20.56
CA LYS A 137 1.94 -16.67 21.41
C LYS A 137 2.93 -15.74 20.69
N GLU A 138 3.30 -16.01 19.44
CA GLU A 138 4.49 -15.41 18.81
C GLU A 138 4.27 -14.88 17.38
N GLY A 139 3.11 -15.11 16.74
CA GLY A 139 2.92 -14.79 15.31
C GLY A 139 1.55 -14.23 14.90
N TYR A 140 1.48 -13.79 13.64
CA TYR A 140 0.25 -13.38 12.97
C TYR A 140 -0.01 -14.26 11.74
N LEU A 141 -1.27 -14.57 11.46
CA LEU A 141 -1.71 -15.19 10.23
C LEU A 141 -1.62 -14.17 9.09
N ALA A 142 -0.71 -14.42 8.16
CA ALA A 142 -0.63 -13.71 6.90
C ALA A 142 -1.15 -14.63 5.79
N PRO A 143 -2.31 -14.35 5.17
CA PRO A 143 -2.71 -15.07 3.97
C PRO A 143 -1.75 -14.67 2.85
N ILE A 144 -0.83 -15.57 2.51
CA ILE A 144 0.04 -15.44 1.35
C ILE A 144 -0.68 -16.15 0.20
N ASP A 145 -1.27 -15.38 -0.72
CA ASP A 145 -1.80 -15.93 -1.95
C ASP A 145 -0.62 -16.30 -2.85
N ALA A 146 -0.16 -17.55 -2.72
CA ALA A 146 0.80 -18.13 -3.64
C ALA A 146 0.10 -18.37 -4.98
N THR A 147 0.08 -17.34 -5.82
CA THR A 147 -0.45 -17.47 -7.18
C THR A 147 0.44 -18.44 -7.97
N GLN A 148 -0.12 -19.58 -8.32
CA GLN A 148 0.45 -20.51 -9.26
C GLN A 148 0.54 -19.80 -10.62
N THR A 149 1.75 -19.43 -11.05
CA THR A 149 1.94 -18.59 -12.24
C THR A 149 1.96 -19.37 -13.53
N PHE A 150 2.46 -20.61 -13.49
CA PHE A 150 2.59 -21.45 -14.67
C PHE A 150 2.31 -22.90 -14.33
N THR A 151 1.57 -23.58 -15.20
CA THR A 151 1.24 -25.00 -15.08
C THR A 151 1.45 -25.69 -16.41
N SER A 152 2.22 -26.76 -16.44
CA SER A 152 2.42 -27.55 -17.66
C SER A 152 2.52 -29.03 -17.38
N LYS A 153 2.09 -29.83 -18.35
CA LYS A 153 2.26 -31.29 -18.36
C LYS A 153 3.56 -31.71 -19.08
N LYS A 154 4.24 -30.78 -19.75
CA LYS A 154 5.40 -31.06 -20.62
C LYS A 154 6.62 -30.21 -20.24
N ILE A 155 6.41 -28.92 -20.04
CA ILE A 155 7.47 -27.94 -19.78
C ILE A 155 7.76 -27.93 -18.28
N HIS A 156 9.01 -28.16 -17.90
CA HIS A 156 9.44 -28.18 -16.50
C HIS A 156 10.89 -27.68 -16.38
N CYS A 157 11.25 -27.16 -15.20
CA CYS A 157 12.62 -26.83 -14.83
C CYS A 157 12.94 -27.45 -13.46
N LYS A 158 14.21 -27.38 -13.04
CA LYS A 158 14.68 -27.95 -11.76
C LYS A 158 13.99 -27.34 -10.53
N ASN A 159 13.47 -26.12 -10.65
CA ASN A 159 12.80 -25.41 -9.56
C ASN A 159 11.27 -25.50 -9.63
N CYS A 160 10.70 -26.25 -10.58
CA CYS A 160 9.26 -26.47 -10.64
C CYS A 160 8.81 -27.41 -9.51
N CYS A 161 7.69 -27.09 -8.89
CA CYS A 161 6.97 -27.98 -8.02
C CYS A 161 6.21 -29.04 -8.84
N ILE A 162 6.04 -30.23 -8.29
CA ILE A 162 5.44 -31.37 -8.98
C ILE A 162 4.16 -31.79 -8.25
N LYS A 163 3.04 -31.83 -8.98
CA LYS A 163 1.80 -32.44 -8.53
C LYS A 163 1.64 -33.80 -9.18
N ASN A 164 1.90 -34.85 -8.40
CA ASN A 164 1.60 -36.22 -8.80
C ASN A 164 0.10 -36.43 -8.75
N ALA A 165 -0.44 -37.18 -9.70
CA ALA A 165 -1.86 -37.49 -9.70
C ALA A 165 -2.13 -38.69 -8.78
N ASP A 166 -3.25 -38.65 -8.04
CA ASP A 166 -3.68 -39.74 -7.16
C ASP A 166 -4.02 -41.04 -7.92
N ASN A 167 -4.22 -40.94 -9.22
CA ASN A 167 -4.47 -42.07 -10.10
C ASN A 167 -3.35 -42.19 -11.14
N PRO A 168 -2.72 -43.36 -11.32
CA PRO A 168 -1.65 -43.57 -12.30
C PRO A 168 -2.04 -43.29 -13.76
N LYS A 169 -3.35 -43.21 -14.07
CA LYS A 169 -3.84 -42.84 -15.42
C LYS A 169 -3.84 -41.33 -15.69
N LYS A 170 -3.58 -40.49 -14.70
CA LYS A 170 -3.56 -39.03 -14.86
C LYS A 170 -2.10 -38.52 -14.96
N PRO A 171 -1.82 -37.58 -15.87
CA PRO A 171 -0.47 -37.10 -16.09
C PRO A 171 0.03 -36.23 -14.93
N THR A 172 1.30 -36.40 -14.57
CA THR A 172 2.03 -35.54 -13.65
C THR A 172 2.00 -34.09 -14.15
N THR A 173 1.75 -33.15 -13.24
CA THR A 173 1.66 -31.72 -13.57
C THR A 173 2.77 -30.95 -12.87
N TYR A 174 3.51 -30.16 -13.63
CA TYR A 174 4.57 -29.27 -13.14
C TYR A 174 4.02 -27.86 -12.99
N TYR A 175 4.39 -27.18 -11.92
CA TYR A 175 3.97 -25.80 -11.68
C TYR A 175 5.08 -24.97 -11.03
N SER A 176 5.07 -23.66 -11.27
CA SER A 176 5.94 -22.70 -10.57
C SER A 176 5.13 -21.83 -9.63
N MET A 177 5.69 -21.56 -8.45
CA MET A 177 5.23 -20.52 -7.55
C MET A 177 6.13 -19.30 -7.74
N LEU A 178 5.57 -18.08 -7.64
CA LEU A 178 6.39 -16.87 -7.52
C LEU A 178 7.22 -16.98 -6.25
N GLN A 179 8.55 -16.93 -6.39
CA GLN A 179 9.50 -16.81 -5.29
C GLN A 179 9.74 -15.35 -4.95
#